data_AF-E6ZSY4-F1
#
_entry.id   AF-E6ZSY4-F1
#
_cell.length_a   1.000
_cell.length_b   1.000
_cell.length_c   1.000
_cell.angle_alpha   90.00
_cell.angle_beta   90.00
_cell.angle_gamma   90.00
#
_symmetry.space_group_name_H-M   'P 1'
#
loop_
_entity.id
_entity.type
_entity.pdbx_description
1 polymer ?
#
loop_
_entity_poly.entity_id
_entity_poly.type
_entity_poly.pdbx_seq_one_letter_code
_entity_poly.pdbx_strand_id
1 'polypeptide(L)'
;MPSSSVTVSLPASADDSVFSSVSSFFSSLLPVAHAEEESSDDAEESEEKEESEEEDEEEEDEDEQDEPEPAPAIYEECEKSKACAPLKHHFDECTKRVEEGKGFENENCIEEFFHLAHCAQECTAPKLFSKLV
;
A
#
# COMPACT_ATOMS: atom_id res chain seq x y z
N MET A 1 20.86 17.75 39.78
CA MET A 1 19.87 18.48 40.61
C MET A 1 20.29 19.96 40.63
N PRO A 2 19.41 20.97 40.60
CA PRO A 2 17.93 20.96 40.51
C PRO A 2 17.32 21.98 39.49
N SER A 3 16.00 21.89 39.36
CA SER A 3 15.00 22.94 39.05
C SER A 3 15.07 23.79 37.79
N SER A 4 14.02 23.65 36.96
CA SER A 4 13.04 24.72 36.81
C SER A 4 11.68 24.14 36.39
N SER A 5 10.69 24.28 37.27
CA SER A 5 9.28 24.16 36.92
C SER A 5 8.92 25.26 35.94
N VAL A 6 8.24 24.92 34.85
CA VAL A 6 7.35 25.85 34.17
C VAL A 6 6.02 25.14 33.97
N THR A 7 5.10 25.43 34.89
CA THR A 7 3.66 25.22 34.70
C THR A 7 3.17 26.26 33.70
N VAL A 8 2.66 25.83 32.54
CA VAL A 8 1.78 26.68 31.73
C VAL A 8 0.41 26.03 31.69
N SER A 9 -0.54 26.80 32.18
CA SER A 9 -1.96 26.46 32.30
C SER A 9 -2.62 26.45 30.93
N LEU A 10 -3.44 25.41 30.68
CA LEU A 10 -4.49 25.34 29.66
C LEU A 10 -5.51 26.49 29.85
N PRO A 11 -6.25 26.97 28.82
CA PRO A 11 -7.28 26.13 28.16
C PRO A 11 -7.71 26.46 26.70
N ALA A 12 -8.54 25.54 26.18
CA ALA A 12 -9.50 25.66 25.06
C ALA A 12 -8.89 25.80 23.65
N SER A 13 -9.33 25.08 22.61
CA SER A 13 -10.70 24.62 22.30
C SER A 13 -10.63 23.48 21.27
N ALA A 14 -11.58 22.53 21.38
CA ALA A 14 -12.27 21.74 20.34
C ALA A 14 -11.60 21.63 18.94
N ASP A 15 -11.35 20.48 18.30
CA ASP A 15 -11.94 19.13 18.28
C ASP A 15 -10.84 18.09 17.90
N ASP A 16 -11.20 16.80 17.69
CA ASP A 16 -10.37 15.66 17.21
C ASP A 16 -9.66 14.73 18.23
N SER A 17 -10.48 13.93 18.93
CA SER A 17 -10.05 12.89 19.89
C SER A 17 -9.30 11.66 19.32
N VAL A 18 -9.12 11.52 18.01
CA VAL A 18 -8.52 10.28 17.43
C VAL A 18 -7.06 10.46 17.02
N PHE A 19 -6.63 11.66 16.66
CA PHE A 19 -5.25 11.92 16.22
C PHE A 19 -4.30 12.36 17.35
N SER A 20 -4.82 12.67 18.54
CA SER A 20 -4.05 13.15 19.69
C SER A 20 -3.04 12.12 20.24
N SER A 21 -3.38 10.83 20.21
CA SER A 21 -2.54 9.78 20.82
C SER A 21 -1.25 9.47 20.05
N VAL A 22 -1.22 9.65 18.73
CA VAL A 22 0.01 9.47 17.91
C VAL A 22 0.79 10.78 17.79
N SER A 23 0.10 11.92 17.80
CA SER A 23 0.74 13.24 17.74
C SER A 23 1.60 13.52 18.98
N SER A 24 1.22 13.04 20.16
CA SER A 24 2.02 13.25 21.39
C SER A 24 3.38 12.53 21.35
N PHE A 25 3.50 11.42 20.62
CA PHE A 25 4.75 10.68 20.47
C PHE A 25 5.65 11.29 19.40
N PHE A 26 5.08 11.82 18.31
CA PHE A 26 5.86 12.44 17.22
C PHE A 26 6.24 13.91 17.52
N SER A 27 5.48 14.61 18.36
CA SER A 27 5.73 16.01 18.74
C SER A 27 6.95 16.20 19.65
N SER A 28 7.48 15.14 20.24
CA SER A 28 8.73 15.22 21.02
C SER A 28 10.00 15.23 20.15
N LEU A 29 9.91 14.88 18.86
CA LEU A 29 11.07 14.76 17.97
C LEU A 29 11.16 15.85 16.89
N LEU A 30 10.11 16.65 16.67
CA LEU A 30 10.10 17.70 15.65
C LEU A 30 9.57 19.00 16.24
N PRO A 31 10.31 20.12 16.16
CA PRO A 31 9.80 21.43 16.56
C PRO A 31 8.59 21.81 15.70
N VAL A 32 7.43 22.00 16.32
CA VAL A 32 6.21 22.46 15.64
C VAL A 32 6.38 23.93 15.24
N ALA A 33 6.31 24.20 13.94
CA ALA A 33 6.19 25.55 13.39
C ALA A 33 4.69 25.88 13.19
N HIS A 34 4.22 26.99 13.74
CA HIS A 34 2.84 27.47 13.52
C HIS A 34 2.75 28.15 12.14
N ALA A 35 1.99 27.55 11.23
CA ALA A 35 1.45 28.23 10.06
C ALA A 35 -0.01 28.61 10.38
N GLU A 36 -0.33 29.88 10.24
CA GLU A 36 -1.64 30.47 10.46
C GLU A 36 -2.48 30.22 9.20
N GLU A 37 -3.52 29.39 9.29
CA GLU A 37 -4.54 29.28 8.24
C GLU A 37 -5.81 30.02 8.71
N GLU A 38 -6.12 31.12 8.02
CA GLU A 38 -7.41 31.78 8.08
C GLU A 38 -8.47 30.93 7.36
N SER A 39 -9.57 30.74 8.07
CA SER A 39 -10.84 30.23 7.60
C SER A 39 -11.48 31.17 6.57
N SER A 40 -11.99 30.62 5.46
CA SER A 40 -13.17 31.17 4.80
C SER A 40 -13.98 30.06 4.13
N ASP A 41 -15.14 29.83 4.74
CA ASP A 41 -16.35 29.19 4.21
C ASP A 41 -16.95 30.07 3.08
N ASP A 42 -17.43 29.49 1.97
CA ASP A 42 -18.61 29.88 1.16
C ASP A 42 -18.66 28.93 -0.07
N ALA A 43 -19.55 27.94 -0.17
CA ALA A 43 -20.98 27.99 -0.48
C ALA A 43 -21.32 28.40 -1.93
N GLU A 44 -22.06 27.50 -2.57
CA GLU A 44 -23.00 27.69 -3.70
C GLU A 44 -22.48 27.68 -5.16
N GLU A 45 -22.62 26.48 -5.75
CA GLU A 45 -23.46 26.17 -6.92
C GLU A 45 -23.91 27.35 -7.80
N SER A 46 -23.40 27.41 -9.04
CA SER A 46 -24.09 28.08 -10.13
C SER A 46 -23.70 27.51 -11.50
N GLU A 47 -24.70 26.86 -12.09
CA GLU A 47 -25.11 26.92 -13.49
C GLU A 47 -24.10 26.57 -14.60
N GLU A 48 -24.29 25.34 -15.06
CA GLU A 48 -24.06 24.81 -16.41
C GLU A 48 -24.54 25.78 -17.53
N LYS A 49 -23.62 26.21 -18.40
CA LYS A 49 -23.96 26.69 -19.75
C LYS A 49 -22.82 26.58 -20.76
N GLU A 50 -23.08 25.73 -21.76
CA GLU A 50 -22.72 25.73 -23.19
C GLU A 50 -21.35 26.21 -23.68
N GLU A 51 -20.72 25.28 -24.43
CA GLU A 51 -20.05 25.41 -25.74
C GLU A 51 -19.14 26.62 -26.01
N SER A 52 -17.85 26.35 -26.23
CA SER A 52 -17.19 26.69 -27.52
C SER A 52 -15.80 26.04 -27.60
N GLU A 53 -15.57 25.40 -28.74
CA GLU A 53 -14.34 25.47 -29.57
C GLU A 53 -12.95 25.10 -28.97
N GLU A 54 -12.42 24.01 -29.55
CA GLU A 54 -11.13 23.96 -30.26
C GLU A 54 -9.81 24.11 -29.47
N GLU A 55 -9.17 22.97 -29.21
CA GLU A 55 -7.72 22.70 -29.16
C GLU A 55 -7.62 21.16 -29.16
N ASP A 56 -7.53 20.45 -30.30
CA ASP A 56 -6.28 20.18 -31.05
C ASP A 56 -5.01 20.50 -30.26
N GLU A 57 -4.53 19.50 -29.50
CA GLU A 57 -3.10 19.17 -29.25
C GLU A 57 -2.97 18.27 -27.99
N GLU A 58 -3.35 16.99 -28.08
CA GLU A 58 -2.74 15.91 -27.26
C GLU A 58 -2.72 14.63 -28.12
N GLU A 59 -1.98 14.67 -29.24
CA GLU A 59 -1.23 13.48 -29.67
C GLU A 59 -0.05 13.31 -28.70
N GLU A 60 0.35 12.04 -28.51
CA GLU A 60 1.52 11.55 -27.78
C GLU A 60 1.33 11.26 -26.27
N ASP A 61 0.62 10.18 -25.92
CA ASP A 61 1.14 9.23 -24.90
C ASP A 61 0.46 7.82 -24.85
N GLU A 62 -0.28 7.37 -25.87
CA GLU A 62 -0.97 6.05 -25.78
C GLU A 62 -0.12 4.84 -26.23
N ASP A 63 1.17 5.04 -26.56
CA ASP A 63 2.06 3.98 -27.04
C ASP A 63 3.15 3.56 -26.04
N GLU A 64 2.99 3.84 -24.73
CA GLU A 64 3.61 3.00 -23.69
C GLU A 64 2.82 1.69 -23.56
N GLN A 65 2.82 0.89 -24.63
CA GLN A 65 2.42 -0.50 -24.54
C GLN A 65 3.44 -1.20 -23.63
N ASP A 66 3.11 -1.27 -22.33
CA ASP A 66 3.84 -1.95 -21.27
C ASP A 66 4.27 -3.33 -21.77
N GLU A 67 5.51 -3.43 -22.26
CA GLU A 67 6.07 -4.69 -22.72
C GLU A 67 6.05 -5.62 -21.50
N PRO A 68 5.31 -6.75 -21.55
CA PRO A 68 4.93 -7.46 -20.35
C PRO A 68 6.16 -7.84 -19.54
N GLU A 69 6.22 -7.35 -18.29
CA GLU A 69 7.37 -7.64 -17.43
C GLU A 69 7.63 -9.15 -17.36
N PRO A 70 8.88 -9.61 -17.56
CA PRO A 70 9.17 -11.04 -17.62
C PRO A 70 9.01 -11.74 -16.26
N ALA A 71 9.00 -10.99 -15.15
CA ALA A 71 8.96 -11.53 -13.79
C ALA A 71 7.71 -12.38 -13.49
N PRO A 72 6.46 -11.88 -13.65
CA PRO A 72 5.25 -12.64 -13.34
C PRO A 72 5.15 -13.95 -14.13
N ALA A 73 5.42 -13.93 -15.44
CA ALA A 73 5.35 -15.13 -16.27
C ALA A 73 6.37 -16.20 -15.87
N ILE A 74 7.61 -15.81 -15.54
CA ILE A 74 8.65 -16.73 -15.06
C ILE A 74 8.28 -17.29 -13.68
N TYR A 75 7.73 -16.45 -12.79
CA TYR A 75 7.33 -16.88 -11.47
C TYR A 75 6.21 -17.93 -11.53
N GLU A 76 5.17 -17.70 -12.34
CA GLU A 76 4.07 -18.65 -12.53
C GLU A 76 4.54 -19.99 -13.14
N GLU A 77 5.47 -19.96 -14.09
CA GLU A 77 6.11 -21.16 -14.64
C GLU A 77 6.84 -21.96 -13.53
N CYS A 78 7.55 -21.25 -12.65
CA CYS A 78 8.30 -21.84 -11.55
C CYS A 78 7.39 -22.43 -10.46
N GLU A 79 6.26 -21.79 -10.14
CA GLU A 79 5.25 -22.36 -9.23
C GLU A 79 4.64 -23.67 -9.77
N LYS A 80 4.41 -23.75 -11.08
CA LYS A 80 3.86 -24.93 -11.77
C LYS A 80 4.92 -25.99 -12.08
N SER A 81 6.18 -25.73 -11.75
CA SER A 81 7.27 -26.68 -11.98
C SER A 81 7.06 -27.97 -11.17
N LYS A 82 7.66 -29.08 -11.62
CA LYS A 82 7.52 -30.37 -10.92
C LYS A 82 8.02 -30.34 -9.47
N ALA A 83 8.99 -29.48 -9.17
CA ALA A 83 9.55 -29.35 -7.83
C ALA A 83 8.61 -28.56 -6.90
N CYS A 84 7.98 -27.49 -7.42
CA CYS A 84 7.16 -26.60 -6.60
C CYS A 84 5.65 -26.91 -6.65
N ALA A 85 5.17 -27.69 -7.63
CA ALA A 85 3.76 -28.04 -7.77
C ALA A 85 3.13 -28.70 -6.52
N PRO A 86 3.81 -29.58 -5.76
CA PRO A 86 3.26 -30.10 -4.50
C PRO A 86 3.09 -29.00 -3.45
N LEU A 87 4.02 -28.04 -3.37
CA LEU A 87 3.95 -26.93 -2.43
C LEU A 87 2.82 -25.97 -2.82
N LYS A 88 2.65 -25.72 -4.13
CA LYS A 88 1.51 -24.96 -4.65
C LYS A 88 0.19 -25.62 -4.27
N HIS A 89 0.07 -26.93 -4.45
CA HIS A 89 -1.12 -27.67 -4.04
C HIS A 89 -1.44 -27.49 -2.55
N HIS A 90 -0.45 -27.57 -1.66
CA HIS A 90 -0.66 -27.33 -0.23
C HIS A 90 -1.11 -25.90 0.07
N PHE A 91 -0.51 -24.90 -0.59
CA PHE A 91 -0.92 -23.51 -0.46
C PHE A 91 -2.37 -23.28 -0.94
N ASP A 92 -2.73 -23.84 -2.09
CA ASP A 92 -4.09 -23.72 -2.64
C ASP A 92 -5.12 -24.43 -1.74
N GLU A 93 -4.76 -25.58 -1.16
CA GLU A 93 -5.59 -26.32 -0.22
C GLU A 93 -5.80 -25.55 1.10
N CYS A 94 -4.74 -24.96 1.65
CA CYS A 94 -4.84 -24.09 2.82
C CYS A 94 -5.74 -22.89 2.54
N THR A 95 -5.49 -22.20 1.42
CA THR A 95 -6.23 -20.99 1.04
C THR A 95 -7.72 -21.30 0.92
N LYS A 96 -8.07 -22.38 0.21
CA LYS A 96 -9.45 -22.86 0.10
C LYS A 96 -10.07 -23.16 1.46
N ARG A 97 -9.36 -23.84 2.36
CA ARG A 97 -9.89 -24.20 3.69
C ARG A 97 -10.15 -22.95 4.56
N VAL A 98 -9.24 -21.98 4.51
CA VAL A 98 -9.38 -20.70 5.22
C VAL A 98 -10.54 -19.88 4.65
N GLU A 99 -10.65 -19.76 3.33
CA GLU A 99 -11.75 -19.06 2.65
C GLU A 99 -13.12 -19.70 2.91
N GLU A 100 -13.18 -21.03 2.98
CA GLU A 100 -14.41 -21.77 3.30
C GLU A 100 -14.77 -21.71 4.80
N GLY A 101 -13.95 -21.08 5.64
CA GLY A 101 -14.14 -21.05 7.10
C GLY A 101 -14.03 -22.42 7.75
N LYS A 102 -13.41 -23.39 7.07
CA LYS A 102 -13.17 -24.77 7.55
C LYS A 102 -11.81 -24.93 8.20
N GLY A 103 -11.04 -23.85 8.25
CA GLY A 103 -9.76 -23.79 8.93
C GLY A 103 -9.89 -23.77 10.45
N PHE A 104 -8.76 -23.91 11.13
CA PHE A 104 -8.66 -23.68 12.56
C PHE A 104 -8.89 -22.21 12.90
N GLU A 105 -9.22 -21.94 14.16
CA GLU A 105 -9.39 -20.58 14.64
C GLU A 105 -8.07 -19.79 14.46
N ASN A 106 -8.12 -18.69 13.70
CA ASN A 106 -6.95 -17.88 13.31
C ASN A 106 -5.94 -18.60 12.40
N GLU A 107 -6.33 -19.65 11.68
CA GLU A 107 -5.50 -20.25 10.64
C GLU A 107 -5.18 -19.23 9.55
N ASN A 108 -3.91 -19.20 9.13
CA ASN A 108 -3.43 -18.46 7.97
C ASN A 108 -2.48 -19.35 7.17
N CYS A 109 -2.29 -19.03 5.89
CA CYS A 109 -1.52 -19.85 4.94
C CYS A 109 -0.09 -19.33 4.71
N ILE A 110 0.47 -18.61 5.68
CA ILE A 110 1.77 -17.95 5.53
C ILE A 110 2.91 -18.99 5.48
N GLU A 111 2.78 -20.10 6.20
CA GLU A 111 3.76 -21.19 6.17
C GLU A 111 3.81 -21.84 4.77
N GLU A 112 2.67 -22.24 4.23
CA GLU A 112 2.56 -22.83 2.89
C GLU A 112 2.98 -21.84 1.81
N PHE A 113 2.65 -20.55 1.98
CA PHE A 113 3.13 -19.49 1.11
C PHE A 113 4.66 -19.39 1.12
N PHE A 114 5.31 -19.40 2.29
CA PHE A 114 6.77 -19.34 2.36
C PHE A 114 7.43 -20.56 1.74
N HIS A 115 6.85 -21.75 1.87
CA HIS A 115 7.36 -22.94 1.20
C HIS A 115 7.26 -22.82 -0.33
N LEU A 116 6.10 -22.40 -0.85
CA LEU A 116 5.92 -22.18 -2.29
C LEU A 116 6.86 -21.08 -2.80
N ALA A 117 6.87 -19.92 -2.14
CA ALA A 117 7.66 -18.77 -2.52
C ALA A 117 9.16 -19.09 -2.50
N HIS A 118 9.65 -19.79 -1.47
CA HIS A 118 11.05 -20.21 -1.41
C HIS A 118 11.43 -21.08 -2.62
N CYS A 119 10.61 -22.09 -2.95
CA CYS A 119 10.85 -22.96 -4.09
C CYS A 119 10.77 -22.20 -5.43
N ALA A 120 9.74 -21.37 -5.61
CA ALA A 120 9.53 -20.61 -6.83
C ALA A 120 10.65 -19.58 -7.05
N GLN A 121 11.08 -18.87 -6.01
CA GLN A 121 12.15 -17.86 -6.10
C GLN A 121 13.51 -18.48 -6.47
N GLU A 122 13.85 -19.65 -5.94
CA GLU A 122 15.08 -20.37 -6.34
C GLU A 122 15.08 -20.71 -7.84
N CYS A 123 13.91 -20.99 -8.41
CA CYS A 123 13.73 -21.21 -9.85
C CYS A 123 13.69 -19.89 -10.66
N THR A 124 13.01 -18.86 -10.14
CA THR A 124 12.77 -17.60 -10.85
C THR A 124 14.01 -16.74 -10.95
N ALA A 125 14.79 -16.60 -9.86
CA ALA A 125 15.93 -15.70 -9.80
C ALA A 125 16.91 -15.89 -10.98
N PRO A 126 17.47 -17.09 -11.25
CA PRO A 126 18.44 -17.25 -12.35
C PRO A 126 17.83 -16.99 -13.73
N LYS A 127 16.54 -17.30 -13.94
CA LYS A 127 15.83 -17.09 -15.21
C LYS A 127 15.53 -15.60 -15.44
N LEU A 128 15.07 -14.91 -14.41
CA LEU A 128 14.71 -13.49 -14.48
C LEU A 128 15.94 -12.62 -14.73
N PHE A 129 17.02 -12.81 -13.96
CA PHE A 129 18.24 -12.02 -14.14
C PHE A 129 18.96 -12.29 -15.47
N SER A 130 18.70 -13.42 -16.14
CA SER A 130 19.20 -13.65 -17.51
C SER A 130 18.54 -12.76 -18.58
N LYS A 131 17.39 -12.17 -18.28
CA LYS A 131 16.63 -11.28 -19.18
C LYS A 131 16.83 -9.78 -18.88
N LEU A 132 17.39 -9.45 -17.72
CA LEU A 132 17.56 -8.07 -17.23
C LEU A 132 19.01 -7.55 -17.41
N VAL A 133 19.73 -8.11 -18.38
CA VAL A 133 21.16 -7.82 -18.64
C VAL A 133 21.35 -6.47 -19.33
#